data_AF-A0A7S4UBY4-F1
#
_entry.id   AF-A0A7S4UBY4-F1
#
_cell.length_a   1.000
_cell.length_b   1.000
_cell.length_c   1.000
_cell.angle_alpha   90.00
_cell.angle_beta   90.00
_cell.angle_gamma   90.00
#
_symmetry.space_group_name_H-M   'P 1'
#
loop_
_entity.id
_entity.type
_entity.pdbx_description
1 polymer ?
#
loop_
_entity_poly.entity_id
_entity_poly.type
_entity_poly.pdbx_seq_one_letter_code
_entity_poly.pdbx_strand_id
1 'polypeptide(L)'
;MSRTFRGHYDELLSLDESETEDGAVDSEAESLDPGLRRRRPNGAAVAALSAAAFLVTATAAWVWRARGSRHLAAGAAVTLVGVASTNIRWLAHPDKCLDVAGQHSGAALQIWNCDPSYPFQQGFIVPPDGTTGRIKWAQNTSMCLDSPGGHGLQFWDCDDAPAENLLWTVSPDGKGRIHWAAHPDQCVDVPDEKTDNGWKLQVWNCQETSRDGKDSNLRFVTHAVDCRWGEWAEWGSCSSSCGGGHHQRVRSVAVHSMNGGKECGLPSEESRPCNGGPCEAATTTTDVVATTSTAAPVGPATAGISQLLPVKNVRPVRNRNGTPRLRSHLWALPLLLAAVRPA
;
A
#
# COMPACT_ATOMS: atom_id res chain seq x y z
N MET A 1 80.32 8.07 0.44
CA MET A 1 79.98 6.62 0.37
C MET A 1 78.95 6.44 -0.73
N SER A 2 79.03 5.32 -1.45
CA SER A 2 78.97 5.24 -2.93
C SER A 2 77.68 5.67 -3.66
N ARG A 3 77.86 6.57 -4.64
CA ARG A 3 77.27 6.47 -6.00
C ARG A 3 77.93 5.26 -6.69
N THR A 4 77.31 4.51 -7.61
CA THR A 4 77.09 4.83 -9.04
C THR A 4 76.57 3.54 -9.67
N PHE A 5 75.67 3.59 -10.66
CA PHE A 5 75.92 2.88 -11.93
C PHE A 5 75.17 3.55 -13.08
N ARG A 6 75.85 3.53 -14.22
CA ARG A 6 75.67 4.32 -15.44
C ARG A 6 75.28 3.33 -16.55
N GLY A 7 74.48 3.78 -17.52
CA GLY A 7 74.21 3.01 -18.74
C GLY A 7 73.25 3.74 -19.68
N HIS A 8 73.79 4.68 -20.47
CA HIS A 8 73.21 5.20 -21.72
C HIS A 8 73.28 4.14 -22.82
N TYR A 9 72.34 4.16 -23.77
CA TYR A 9 72.63 4.32 -25.21
C TYR A 9 71.42 4.99 -25.92
N ASP A 10 71.76 6.01 -26.70
CA ASP A 10 71.00 6.90 -27.60
C ASP A 10 70.35 6.13 -28.79
N GLU A 11 69.15 6.49 -29.27
CA GLU A 11 68.76 7.55 -30.24
C GLU A 11 68.89 7.10 -31.72
N LEU A 12 67.99 7.67 -32.56
CA LEU A 12 67.97 7.74 -34.03
C LEU A 12 67.19 6.61 -34.74
N LEU A 13 66.29 6.83 -35.70
CA LEU A 13 65.96 8.00 -36.53
C LEU A 13 64.57 7.80 -37.19
N SER A 14 63.93 8.92 -37.46
CA SER A 14 62.75 9.20 -38.29
C SER A 14 62.88 8.82 -39.78
N LEU A 15 61.74 8.74 -40.48
CA LEU A 15 61.40 9.15 -41.88
C LEU A 15 60.11 8.34 -42.25
N ASP A 16 58.90 8.90 -42.33
CA ASP A 16 58.26 9.89 -43.23
C ASP A 16 57.86 9.36 -44.62
N GLU A 17 56.63 9.75 -45.03
CA GLU A 17 55.99 9.71 -46.38
C GLU A 17 55.74 8.32 -47.03
N SER A 18 54.68 8.02 -47.79
CA SER A 18 53.52 8.72 -48.38
C SER A 18 52.58 7.65 -49.02
N GLU A 19 51.27 7.96 -49.13
CA GLU A 19 50.32 7.78 -50.28
C GLU A 19 50.63 6.74 -51.39
N THR A 20 49.72 6.07 -52.13
CA THR A 20 48.26 6.02 -52.36
C THR A 20 48.00 4.82 -53.31
N GLU A 21 46.71 4.55 -53.60
CA GLU A 21 46.14 3.94 -54.83
C GLU A 21 45.66 2.46 -54.81
N ASP A 22 44.33 2.36 -54.87
CA ASP A 22 43.50 1.68 -55.88
C ASP A 22 43.45 0.15 -56.04
N GLY A 23 42.19 -0.33 -56.08
CA GLY A 23 41.85 -1.67 -56.55
C GLY A 23 40.41 -2.09 -56.27
N ALA A 24 39.45 -1.45 -56.95
CA ALA A 24 38.07 -1.94 -57.08
C ALA A 24 37.97 -3.07 -58.13
N VAL A 25 37.09 -4.06 -57.90
CA VAL A 25 36.39 -4.82 -58.96
C VAL A 25 34.99 -5.24 -58.46
N ASP A 26 33.96 -4.76 -59.19
CA ASP A 26 32.52 -5.11 -59.12
C ASP A 26 32.25 -6.57 -59.49
N SER A 27 31.16 -7.23 -59.07
CA SER A 27 29.82 -7.26 -59.70
C SER A 27 29.20 -8.62 -59.28
N GLU A 28 27.90 -8.85 -59.02
CA GLU A 28 26.71 -8.43 -59.74
C GLU A 28 25.49 -8.24 -58.81
N ALA A 29 24.57 -7.42 -59.28
CA ALA A 29 23.23 -7.20 -58.76
C ALA A 29 22.21 -8.12 -59.43
N GLU A 30 21.13 -8.47 -58.73
CA GLU A 30 19.83 -8.58 -59.39
C GLU A 30 18.67 -8.20 -58.44
N SER A 31 17.81 -7.35 -58.98
CA SER A 31 16.63 -6.68 -58.44
C SER A 31 15.35 -7.42 -58.88
N LEU A 32 14.25 -7.56 -58.14
CA LEU A 32 13.07 -6.65 -58.11
C LEU A 32 11.85 -7.39 -57.49
N ASP A 33 11.33 -6.88 -56.37
CA ASP A 33 9.93 -6.42 -56.12
C ASP A 33 8.67 -7.35 -56.33
N PRO A 34 7.42 -6.92 -56.08
CA PRO A 34 6.57 -7.34 -54.94
C PRO A 34 5.23 -8.00 -55.34
N GLY A 35 4.47 -8.58 -54.39
CA GLY A 35 3.10 -9.03 -54.73
C GLY A 35 2.31 -9.76 -53.66
N LEU A 36 1.22 -9.11 -53.23
CA LEU A 36 0.08 -9.61 -52.44
C LEU A 36 -0.32 -11.09 -52.71
N ARG A 37 -0.79 -11.79 -51.66
CA ARG A 37 -2.20 -12.23 -51.55
C ARG A 37 -2.55 -12.83 -50.18
N ARG A 38 -3.65 -12.30 -49.63
CA ARG A 38 -4.45 -12.83 -48.52
C ARG A 38 -4.81 -14.31 -48.74
N ARG A 39 -4.84 -15.10 -47.66
CA ARG A 39 -5.96 -15.99 -47.30
C ARG A 39 -6.03 -16.21 -45.78
N ARG A 40 -7.22 -15.96 -45.20
CA ARG A 40 -7.67 -16.57 -43.95
C ARG A 40 -7.91 -18.07 -44.17
N PRO A 41 -7.89 -18.87 -43.09
CA PRO A 41 -9.14 -19.55 -42.74
C PRO A 41 -9.53 -19.36 -41.27
N ASN A 42 -10.84 -19.33 -41.07
CA ASN A 42 -11.53 -19.34 -39.79
C ASN A 42 -11.38 -20.70 -39.10
N GLY A 43 -11.48 -20.72 -37.76
CA GLY A 43 -11.99 -21.90 -37.08
C GLY A 43 -11.58 -22.07 -35.61
N ALA A 44 -12.57 -21.88 -34.73
CA ALA A 44 -12.73 -22.53 -33.42
C ALA A 44 -11.88 -22.05 -32.22
N ALA A 45 -12.47 -21.10 -31.50
CA ALA A 45 -12.81 -21.19 -30.07
C ALA A 45 -11.88 -21.96 -29.12
N VAL A 46 -11.19 -21.23 -28.23
CA VAL A 46 -11.06 -21.61 -26.82
C VAL A 46 -11.31 -20.36 -25.98
N ALA A 47 -12.47 -20.31 -25.34
CA ALA A 47 -12.76 -19.35 -24.28
C ALA A 47 -12.03 -19.81 -23.02
N ALA A 48 -11.03 -19.05 -22.57
CA ALA A 48 -10.46 -19.18 -21.23
C ALA A 48 -10.93 -17.99 -20.40
N LEU A 49 -12.08 -18.16 -19.74
CA LEU A 49 -12.45 -17.38 -18.57
C LEU A 49 -11.51 -17.79 -17.43
N SER A 50 -10.53 -16.96 -17.09
CA SER A 50 -9.87 -17.06 -15.78
C SER A 50 -10.38 -15.93 -14.91
N ALA A 51 -11.24 -16.33 -13.98
CA ALA A 51 -11.81 -15.51 -12.92
C ALA A 51 -10.75 -15.05 -11.90
N ALA A 52 -11.14 -14.02 -11.16
CA ALA A 52 -10.38 -13.26 -10.19
C ALA A 52 -9.69 -14.07 -9.08
N ALA A 53 -8.62 -13.48 -8.52
CA ALA A 53 -8.13 -13.78 -7.18
C ALA A 53 -8.04 -12.49 -6.35
N PHE A 54 -9.18 -11.85 -6.08
CA PHE A 54 -9.36 -11.07 -4.86
C PHE A 54 -9.91 -12.02 -3.79
N LEU A 55 -9.08 -12.42 -2.83
CA LEU A 55 -9.57 -13.03 -1.60
C LEU A 55 -9.99 -11.93 -0.62
N VAL A 56 -11.20 -11.42 -0.82
CA VAL A 56 -12.00 -10.90 0.30
C VAL A 56 -12.81 -12.08 0.81
N THR A 57 -12.35 -12.73 1.86
CA THR A 57 -13.16 -13.74 2.57
C THR A 57 -14.23 -13.04 3.38
N ALA A 58 -15.31 -12.61 2.72
CA ALA A 58 -16.58 -12.37 3.39
C ALA A 58 -17.28 -13.71 3.55
N THR A 59 -17.08 -14.39 4.68
CA THR A 59 -17.93 -15.53 5.04
C THR A 59 -19.30 -14.99 5.47
N ALA A 60 -20.24 -14.97 4.53
CA ALA A 60 -21.65 -14.77 4.83
C ALA A 60 -22.17 -16.00 5.59
N ALA A 61 -22.42 -15.83 6.89
CA ALA A 61 -23.11 -16.81 7.72
C ALA A 61 -24.55 -17.01 7.22
N TRP A 62 -24.98 -18.27 7.14
CA TRP A 62 -26.38 -18.63 6.95
C TRP A 62 -27.21 -18.10 8.12
N VAL A 63 -28.02 -17.08 7.87
CA VAL A 63 -29.02 -16.60 8.85
C VAL A 63 -30.31 -17.40 8.67
N TRP A 64 -30.56 -18.28 9.62
CA TRP A 64 -31.91 -18.80 9.90
C TRP A 64 -32.79 -17.61 10.35
N ARG A 65 -33.93 -17.40 9.68
CA ARG A 65 -34.92 -16.40 10.10
C ARG A 65 -35.63 -16.89 11.37
N ALA A 66 -35.23 -16.38 12.52
CA ALA A 66 -36.08 -16.32 13.71
C ALA A 66 -36.45 -14.86 14.00
N ARG A 67 -37.74 -14.62 14.24
CA ARG A 67 -38.35 -13.31 14.45
C ARG A 67 -37.73 -12.58 15.66
N GLY A 68 -37.41 -11.31 15.47
CA GLY A 68 -37.45 -10.29 16.52
C GLY A 68 -36.21 -10.14 17.38
N SER A 69 -35.23 -9.36 16.89
CA SER A 69 -34.47 -8.40 17.71
C SER A 69 -33.74 -7.44 16.79
N ARG A 70 -33.99 -6.14 16.96
CA ARG A 70 -33.24 -5.08 16.27
C ARG A 70 -31.87 -4.98 16.93
N HIS A 71 -30.93 -5.83 16.52
CA HIS A 71 -29.54 -5.62 16.86
C HIS A 71 -28.96 -4.62 15.87
N LEU A 72 -28.62 -3.43 16.38
CA LEU A 72 -27.65 -2.56 15.74
C LEU A 72 -26.36 -3.39 15.63
N ALA A 73 -26.02 -3.83 14.42
CA ALA A 73 -24.71 -4.39 14.16
C ALA A 73 -23.69 -3.32 14.52
N ALA A 74 -22.91 -3.56 15.59
CA ALA A 74 -21.71 -2.79 15.85
C ALA A 74 -20.86 -2.87 14.57
N GLY A 75 -20.60 -1.71 13.96
CA GLY A 75 -19.79 -1.65 12.75
C GLY A 75 -18.45 -2.32 13.03
N ALA A 76 -18.16 -3.42 12.32
CA ALA A 76 -16.81 -3.94 12.27
C ALA A 76 -15.94 -2.82 11.68
N ALA A 77 -15.09 -2.22 12.50
CA ALA A 77 -14.05 -1.35 12.01
C ALA A 77 -13.22 -2.19 11.04
N VAL A 78 -13.29 -1.85 9.75
CA VAL A 78 -12.39 -2.40 8.75
C VAL A 78 -11.01 -1.89 9.13
N THR A 79 -10.26 -2.70 9.89
CA THR A 79 -8.83 -2.47 10.07
C THR A 79 -8.21 -2.62 8.71
N LEU A 80 -7.77 -1.50 8.13
CA LEU A 80 -6.93 -1.50 6.93
C LEU A 80 -5.76 -2.44 7.23
N VAL A 81 -5.69 -3.57 6.53
CA VAL A 81 -4.51 -4.44 6.56
C VAL A 81 -3.38 -3.59 5.98
N GLY A 82 -2.48 -3.14 6.84
CA GLY A 82 -1.31 -2.40 6.42
C GLY A 82 -0.41 -3.35 5.63
N VAL A 83 -0.24 -3.08 4.34
CA VAL A 83 0.80 -3.76 3.57
C VAL A 83 2.14 -3.35 4.17
N ALA A 84 2.98 -4.32 4.47
CA ALA A 84 4.30 -4.07 5.03
C ALA A 84 5.13 -3.23 4.05
N SER A 85 5.82 -2.22 4.57
CA SER A 85 6.70 -1.36 3.79
C SER A 85 8.03 -1.17 4.52
N THR A 86 9.10 -1.01 3.75
CA THR A 86 10.45 -0.80 4.26
C THR A 86 11.10 0.40 3.59
N ASN A 87 12.11 1.00 4.22
CA ASN A 87 12.98 1.92 3.51
C ASN A 87 13.99 1.10 2.70
N ILE A 88 14.25 1.53 1.46
CA ILE A 88 15.40 1.05 0.70
C ILE A 88 16.55 2.00 0.99
N ARG A 89 17.57 1.52 1.69
CA ARG A 89 18.71 2.33 2.13
C ARG A 89 19.93 2.10 1.28
N TRP A 90 20.72 3.14 1.06
CA TRP A 90 22.00 2.98 0.40
C TRP A 90 22.99 2.29 1.34
N LEU A 91 23.60 1.19 0.91
CA LEU A 91 24.48 0.40 1.77
C LEU A 91 25.74 1.17 2.20
N ALA A 92 26.31 1.97 1.31
CA ALA A 92 27.50 2.79 1.61
C ALA A 92 27.17 4.02 2.48
N HIS A 93 25.91 4.49 2.42
CA HIS A 93 25.41 5.63 3.20
C HIS A 93 24.09 5.26 3.90
N PRO A 94 24.14 4.58 5.07
CA PRO A 94 22.95 4.07 5.75
C PRO A 94 21.98 5.15 6.26
N ASP A 95 22.42 6.42 6.28
CA ASP A 95 21.61 7.61 6.53
C ASP A 95 20.83 8.08 5.30
N LYS A 96 21.05 7.47 4.13
CA LYS A 96 20.41 7.79 2.86
C LYS A 96 19.39 6.74 2.46
N CYS A 97 18.20 7.20 2.13
CA CYS A 97 17.05 6.42 1.73
C CYS A 97 16.62 6.82 0.31
N LEU A 98 16.07 5.86 -0.43
CA LEU A 98 15.27 6.17 -1.62
C LEU A 98 14.06 7.01 -1.21
N ASP A 99 13.72 7.97 -2.07
CA ASP A 99 12.65 8.92 -1.89
C ASP A 99 12.00 9.24 -3.24
N VAL A 100 10.73 9.64 -3.21
CA VAL A 100 9.97 10.03 -4.40
C VAL A 100 9.82 11.55 -4.41
N ALA A 101 10.32 12.20 -5.47
CA ALA A 101 10.46 13.65 -5.53
C ALA A 101 9.15 14.45 -5.59
N GLY A 102 8.01 13.78 -5.74
CA GLY A 102 6.71 14.41 -5.85
C GLY A 102 5.56 13.41 -5.81
N GLN A 103 4.35 13.91 -5.64
CA GLN A 103 3.12 13.10 -5.57
C GLN A 103 2.39 13.05 -6.91
N HIS A 104 3.08 12.70 -7.99
CA HIS A 104 2.52 12.63 -9.34
C HIS A 104 3.20 11.52 -10.18
N SER A 105 2.53 11.07 -11.24
CA SER A 105 3.12 10.15 -12.22
C SER A 105 4.28 10.82 -12.96
N GLY A 106 5.39 10.11 -13.08
CA GLY A 106 6.65 10.63 -13.59
C GLY A 106 7.52 11.30 -12.53
N ALA A 107 7.13 11.27 -11.25
CA ALA A 107 7.98 11.77 -10.17
C ALA A 107 9.28 10.97 -10.12
N ALA A 108 10.41 11.67 -10.26
CA ALA A 108 11.72 11.05 -10.27
C ALA A 108 12.05 10.37 -8.94
N LEU A 109 12.71 9.21 -9.01
CA LEU A 109 13.33 8.60 -7.85
C LEU A 109 14.58 9.40 -7.46
N GLN A 110 14.77 9.63 -6.17
CA GLN A 110 15.88 10.41 -5.65
C GLN A 110 16.41 9.83 -4.34
N ILE A 111 17.61 10.26 -3.95
CA ILE A 111 18.17 9.98 -2.63
C ILE A 111 17.83 11.12 -1.67
N TRP A 112 17.54 10.78 -0.42
CA TRP A 112 17.31 11.76 0.64
C TRP A 112 17.83 11.22 1.96
N ASN A 113 18.05 12.08 2.95
CA ASN A 113 18.24 11.63 4.32
C ASN A 113 17.05 10.77 4.76
N CYS A 114 17.30 9.61 5.36
CA CYS A 114 16.26 8.81 5.97
C CYS A 114 15.58 9.64 7.07
N ASP A 115 14.28 9.88 6.93
CA ASP A 115 13.48 10.66 7.87
C ASP A 115 12.33 9.81 8.43
N PRO A 116 12.39 9.42 9.72
CA PRO A 116 11.35 8.60 10.34
C PRO A 116 10.00 9.32 10.46
N SER A 117 9.96 10.65 10.24
CA SER A 117 8.74 11.45 10.23
C SER A 117 7.90 11.22 8.97
N TYR A 118 8.51 10.69 7.90
CA TYR A 118 7.85 10.44 6.61
C TYR A 118 7.92 8.95 6.20
N PRO A 119 7.41 8.03 7.03
CA PRO A 119 7.63 6.59 6.86
C PRO A 119 7.03 6.01 5.58
N PHE A 120 5.98 6.63 5.04
CA PHE A 120 5.33 6.19 3.80
C PHE A 120 5.90 6.87 2.55
N GLN A 121 6.40 8.11 2.66
CA GLN A 121 6.99 8.84 1.53
C GLN A 121 8.31 8.19 1.10
N GLN A 122 9.13 7.76 2.06
CA GLN A 122 10.38 7.02 1.84
C GLN A 122 10.19 5.50 1.99
N GLY A 123 8.94 5.05 2.08
CA GLY A 123 8.58 3.66 2.29
C GLY A 123 8.22 2.97 0.97
N PHE A 124 8.63 1.72 0.82
CA PHE A 124 8.39 0.92 -0.37
C PHE A 124 7.91 -0.47 0.00
N ILE A 125 6.98 -1.00 -0.80
CA ILE A 125 6.57 -2.39 -0.78
C ILE A 125 7.45 -3.09 -1.83
N VAL A 126 8.40 -3.89 -1.36
CA VAL A 126 9.37 -4.59 -2.20
C VAL A 126 8.97 -6.06 -2.36
N PRO A 127 9.30 -6.71 -3.49
CA PRO A 127 9.13 -8.15 -3.60
C PRO A 127 10.06 -8.85 -2.60
N PRO A 128 9.74 -10.10 -2.17
CA PRO A 128 10.60 -10.85 -1.27
C PRO A 128 12.05 -10.94 -1.77
N ASP A 129 13.01 -11.02 -0.84
CA ASP A 129 14.43 -11.12 -1.18
C ASP A 129 14.69 -12.28 -2.15
N GLY A 130 15.51 -12.02 -3.18
CA GLY A 130 15.84 -12.98 -4.23
C GLY A 130 14.74 -13.22 -5.26
N THR A 131 13.64 -12.50 -5.20
CA THR A 131 12.54 -12.60 -6.16
C THR A 131 12.42 -11.36 -7.04
N THR A 132 11.69 -11.50 -8.15
CA THR A 132 11.37 -10.42 -9.07
C THR A 132 9.94 -9.97 -8.86
N GLY A 133 9.72 -8.65 -8.84
CA GLY A 133 8.37 -8.10 -8.77
C GLY A 133 8.37 -6.58 -8.90
N ARG A 134 7.18 -5.99 -8.74
CA ARG A 134 7.01 -4.54 -8.72
C ARG A 134 7.46 -3.99 -7.37
N ILE A 135 8.31 -2.97 -7.38
CA ILE A 135 8.59 -2.15 -6.20
C ILE A 135 7.55 -1.02 -6.18
N LYS A 136 6.66 -1.02 -5.19
CA LYS A 136 5.57 -0.05 -5.09
C LYS A 136 5.85 1.00 -4.04
N TRP A 137 5.34 2.21 -4.26
CA TRP A 137 5.43 3.27 -3.26
C TRP A 137 4.43 3.03 -2.12
N ALA A 138 4.88 3.08 -0.87
CA ALA A 138 4.01 2.82 0.27
C ALA A 138 2.96 3.93 0.48
N GLN A 139 3.27 5.18 0.11
CA GLN A 139 2.32 6.28 0.19
C GLN A 139 1.22 6.20 -0.87
N ASN A 140 1.49 5.59 -2.03
CA ASN A 140 0.51 5.34 -3.08
C ASN A 140 0.81 4.04 -3.81
N THR A 141 0.08 2.98 -3.49
CA THR A 141 0.34 1.61 -3.97
C THR A 141 -0.04 1.36 -5.44
N SER A 142 -0.64 2.35 -6.09
CA SER A 142 -0.86 2.39 -7.54
C SER A 142 0.38 2.89 -8.29
N MET A 143 1.40 3.38 -7.58
CA MET A 143 2.65 3.86 -8.17
C MET A 143 3.76 2.82 -8.01
N CYS A 144 4.43 2.53 -9.12
CA CYS A 144 5.51 1.55 -9.23
C CYS A 144 6.81 2.21 -9.67
N LEU A 145 7.94 1.69 -9.19
CA LEU A 145 9.26 2.03 -9.73
C LEU A 145 9.30 1.64 -11.21
N ASP A 146 9.65 2.61 -12.04
CA ASP A 146 9.55 2.55 -13.49
C ASP A 146 10.84 3.04 -14.13
N SER A 147 11.31 2.26 -15.12
CA SER A 147 12.36 2.65 -16.05
C SER A 147 11.71 2.91 -17.43
N PRO A 148 11.35 4.16 -17.77
CA PRO A 148 10.59 4.48 -18.98
C PRO A 148 11.42 4.41 -20.27
N GLY A 149 12.71 4.07 -20.17
CA GLY A 149 13.71 4.23 -21.21
C GLY A 149 14.68 5.38 -20.90
N GLY A 150 15.93 5.24 -21.35
CA GLY A 150 17.03 6.12 -20.93
C GLY A 150 17.62 5.72 -19.57
N HIS A 151 18.27 6.66 -18.89
CA HIS A 151 18.95 6.38 -17.61
C HIS A 151 18.12 6.74 -16.38
N GLY A 152 17.18 7.68 -16.46
CA GLY A 152 16.48 8.19 -15.29
C GLY A 152 15.43 7.22 -14.74
N LEU A 153 15.37 7.08 -13.41
CA LEU A 153 14.32 6.32 -12.73
C LEU A 153 13.18 7.23 -12.26
N GLN A 154 11.95 6.72 -12.35
CA GLN A 154 10.75 7.44 -11.91
C GLN A 154 9.76 6.51 -11.22
N PHE A 155 8.68 7.09 -10.69
CA PHE A 155 7.48 6.36 -10.32
C PHE A 155 6.37 6.64 -11.33
N TRP A 156 5.74 5.58 -11.81
CA TRP A 156 4.64 5.63 -12.77
C TRP A 156 3.46 4.80 -12.29
N ASP A 157 2.29 5.02 -12.88
CA ASP A 157 1.12 4.18 -12.60
C ASP A 157 1.41 2.72 -12.98
N CYS A 158 1.19 1.82 -12.04
CA CYS A 158 1.49 0.40 -12.16
C CYS A 158 0.70 -0.30 -13.27
N ASP A 159 -0.46 0.22 -13.67
CA ASP A 159 -1.36 -0.41 -14.62
C ASP A 159 -1.23 0.19 -16.03
N ASP A 160 -0.64 1.38 -16.15
CA ASP A 160 -0.43 2.07 -17.43
C ASP A 160 0.93 1.78 -18.08
N ALA A 161 1.97 1.47 -17.30
CA ALA A 161 3.31 1.18 -17.83
C ALA A 161 3.48 -0.30 -18.22
N PRO A 162 4.28 -0.60 -19.27
CA PRO A 162 4.53 -1.97 -19.69
C PRO A 162 5.30 -2.73 -18.60
N ALA A 163 5.00 -4.03 -18.45
CA ALA A 163 5.58 -4.84 -17.38
C ALA A 163 7.11 -4.87 -17.40
N GLU A 164 7.72 -4.79 -18.58
CA GLU A 164 9.18 -4.75 -18.73
C GLU A 164 9.83 -3.57 -18.01
N ASN A 165 9.16 -2.42 -17.89
CA ASN A 165 9.69 -1.25 -17.18
C ASN A 165 9.55 -1.34 -15.65
N LEU A 166 8.64 -2.20 -15.18
CA LEU A 166 8.14 -2.19 -13.79
C LEU A 166 8.65 -3.34 -12.93
N LEU A 167 9.40 -4.28 -13.50
CA LEU A 167 9.86 -5.48 -12.80
C LEU A 167 11.32 -5.33 -12.36
N TRP A 168 11.54 -5.60 -11.07
CA TRP A 168 12.82 -5.41 -10.40
C TRP A 168 13.15 -6.65 -9.58
N THR A 169 14.41 -7.09 -9.64
CA THR A 169 14.91 -8.25 -8.90
C THR A 169 15.73 -7.79 -7.70
N VAL A 170 15.26 -8.12 -6.50
CA VAL A 170 15.93 -7.78 -5.23
C VAL A 170 16.98 -8.84 -4.90
N SER A 171 18.10 -8.40 -4.30
CA SER A 171 19.18 -9.30 -3.87
C SER A 171 18.66 -10.44 -2.96
N PRO A 172 19.18 -11.68 -3.06
CA PRO A 172 18.73 -12.83 -2.25
C PRO A 172 18.82 -12.67 -0.73
N ASP A 173 19.66 -11.75 -0.26
CA ASP A 173 19.90 -11.44 1.15
C ASP A 173 19.29 -10.09 1.57
N GLY A 174 18.47 -9.48 0.71
CA GLY A 174 17.95 -8.12 0.92
C GLY A 174 19.06 -7.05 0.97
N LYS A 175 20.29 -7.40 0.59
CA LYS A 175 21.47 -6.53 0.67
C LYS A 175 22.31 -6.67 -0.59
N GLY A 176 22.13 -5.75 -1.52
CA GLY A 176 22.93 -5.76 -2.74
C GLY A 176 22.29 -4.95 -3.85
N ARG A 177 22.52 -5.41 -5.08
CA ARG A 177 22.02 -4.76 -6.28
C ARG A 177 20.53 -5.04 -6.47
N ILE A 178 19.80 -4.01 -6.90
CA ILE A 178 18.42 -4.13 -7.39
C ILE A 178 18.51 -4.07 -8.91
N HIS A 179 18.23 -5.20 -9.57
CA HIS A 179 18.40 -5.32 -11.02
C HIS A 179 17.09 -5.00 -11.73
N TRP A 180 17.19 -4.35 -12.90
CA TRP A 180 16.07 -4.24 -13.81
C TRP A 180 15.80 -5.60 -14.45
N ALA A 181 14.59 -6.14 -14.31
CA ALA A 181 14.31 -7.51 -14.75
C ALA A 181 14.39 -7.68 -16.29
N ALA A 182 14.02 -6.65 -17.06
CA ALA A 182 14.13 -6.66 -18.52
C ALA A 182 15.57 -6.48 -19.01
N HIS A 183 16.43 -5.84 -18.21
CA HIS A 183 17.84 -5.59 -18.48
C HIS A 183 18.69 -5.99 -17.26
N PRO A 184 18.97 -7.30 -17.06
CA PRO A 184 19.62 -7.81 -15.85
C PRO A 184 21.06 -7.32 -15.64
N ASP A 185 21.67 -6.73 -16.65
CA ASP A 185 22.97 -6.04 -16.61
C ASP A 185 22.84 -4.59 -16.12
N GLN A 186 21.63 -4.07 -15.94
CA GLN A 186 21.35 -2.73 -15.42
C GLN A 186 20.76 -2.77 -14.01
N CYS A 187 21.28 -1.89 -13.16
CA CYS A 187 21.00 -1.82 -11.74
C CYS A 187 20.61 -0.40 -11.34
N VAL A 188 19.81 -0.30 -10.27
CA VAL A 188 19.60 0.98 -9.58
C VAL A 188 20.95 1.52 -9.12
N ASP A 189 21.19 2.80 -9.40
CA ASP A 189 22.47 3.47 -9.19
C ASP A 189 22.27 4.86 -8.58
N VAL A 190 23.21 5.24 -7.70
CA VAL A 190 23.40 6.63 -7.26
C VAL A 190 24.52 7.27 -8.11
N PRO A 191 24.18 8.10 -9.11
CA PRO A 191 25.18 8.66 -10.02
C PRO A 191 26.27 9.42 -9.29
N ASP A 192 27.52 9.20 -9.68
CA ASP A 192 28.71 9.87 -9.16
C ASP A 192 28.87 9.79 -7.62
N GLU A 193 28.24 8.80 -6.98
CA GLU A 193 28.21 8.65 -5.52
C GLU A 193 27.75 9.92 -4.78
N LYS A 194 26.87 10.70 -5.41
CA LYS A 194 26.36 11.94 -4.82
C LYS A 194 25.41 11.66 -3.66
N THR A 195 25.67 12.34 -2.55
CA THR A 195 24.91 12.21 -1.30
C THR A 195 23.97 13.39 -1.05
N ASP A 196 23.88 14.35 -1.97
CA ASP A 196 23.00 15.50 -1.83
C ASP A 196 21.53 15.08 -1.81
N ASN A 197 20.73 15.63 -0.91
CA ASN A 197 19.30 15.38 -0.89
C ASN A 197 18.65 15.87 -2.18
N GLY A 198 17.82 15.03 -2.79
CA GLY A 198 17.16 15.30 -4.05
C GLY A 198 17.95 14.86 -5.28
N TRP A 199 19.15 14.28 -5.10
CA TRP A 199 19.93 13.72 -6.21
C TRP A 199 19.18 12.54 -6.85
N LYS A 200 19.05 12.57 -8.18
CA LYS A 200 18.22 11.59 -8.91
C LYS A 200 18.97 10.28 -9.10
N LEU A 201 18.26 9.18 -8.90
CA LEU A 201 18.79 7.85 -9.18
C LEU A 201 18.63 7.51 -10.67
N GLN A 202 19.48 6.61 -11.13
CA GLN A 202 19.49 6.16 -12.52
C GLN A 202 19.59 4.63 -12.60
N VAL A 203 19.46 4.09 -13.81
CA VAL A 203 19.94 2.76 -14.16
C VAL A 203 21.36 2.84 -14.72
N TRP A 204 22.24 1.98 -14.21
CA TRP A 204 23.62 1.87 -14.67
C TRP A 204 24.06 0.42 -14.79
N ASN A 205 25.12 0.18 -15.57
CA ASN A 205 25.73 -1.14 -15.71
C ASN A 205 26.13 -1.71 -14.34
N CYS A 206 25.57 -2.86 -13.97
CA CYS A 206 25.79 -3.52 -12.70
C CYS A 206 27.25 -3.97 -12.48
N GLN A 207 28.02 -4.15 -13.56
CA GLN A 207 29.41 -4.63 -13.54
C GLN A 207 30.43 -3.49 -13.57
N GLU A 208 30.00 -2.27 -13.89
CA GLU A 208 30.88 -1.12 -13.81
C GLU A 208 30.96 -0.67 -12.36
N THR A 209 32.18 -0.73 -11.83
CA THR A 209 32.50 -0.18 -10.53
C THR A 209 32.68 1.34 -10.66
N SER A 210 32.36 2.08 -9.59
CA SER A 210 32.63 3.52 -9.51
C SER A 210 34.12 3.81 -9.73
N ARG A 211 34.49 5.09 -9.88
CA ARG A 211 35.89 5.53 -10.17
C ARG A 211 36.94 4.95 -9.20
N ASP A 212 36.51 4.46 -8.04
CA ASP A 212 37.35 3.86 -7.00
C ASP A 212 37.41 2.31 -7.06
N GLY A 213 36.86 1.68 -8.10
CA GLY A 213 36.79 0.22 -8.24
C GLY A 213 35.79 -0.45 -7.30
N LYS A 214 34.86 0.33 -6.73
CA LYS A 214 33.84 -0.15 -5.78
C LYS A 214 32.45 -0.03 -6.40
N ASP A 215 31.58 -0.99 -6.17
CA ASP A 215 30.17 -0.93 -6.56
C ASP A 215 29.29 -0.38 -5.42
N SER A 216 29.85 0.55 -4.63
CA SER A 216 29.19 1.13 -3.45
C SER A 216 27.88 1.81 -3.80
N ASN A 217 27.84 2.58 -4.90
CA ASN A 217 26.66 3.28 -5.45
C ASN A 217 25.54 2.36 -5.96
N LEU A 218 25.82 1.07 -6.16
CA LEU A 218 24.86 0.11 -6.72
C LEU A 218 24.23 -0.79 -5.66
N ARG A 219 24.62 -0.67 -4.38
CA ARG A 219 24.21 -1.59 -3.32
C ARG A 219 23.24 -0.96 -2.35
N PHE A 220 22.10 -1.61 -2.14
CA PHE A 220 21.03 -1.16 -1.26
C PHE A 220 20.67 -2.25 -0.24
N VAL A 221 20.01 -1.82 0.84
CA VAL A 221 19.45 -2.71 1.87
C VAL A 221 17.95 -2.51 1.92
N THR A 222 17.21 -3.60 1.77
CA THR A 222 15.79 -3.73 2.10
C THR A 222 15.70 -4.31 3.50
N HIS A 223 15.28 -3.51 4.49
CA HIS A 223 15.19 -4.04 5.85
C HIS A 223 14.03 -5.03 5.98
N ALA A 224 14.26 -6.10 6.75
CA ALA A 224 13.23 -7.00 7.23
C ALA A 224 12.15 -6.22 7.99
N VAL A 225 10.89 -6.57 7.74
CA VAL A 225 9.75 -6.05 8.48
C VAL A 225 9.13 -7.21 9.23
N ASP A 226 9.14 -7.14 10.56
CA ASP A 226 8.46 -8.12 11.39
C ASP A 226 6.95 -7.91 11.35
N CYS A 227 6.21 -9.01 11.41
CA CYS A 227 4.77 -8.99 11.49
C CYS A 227 4.32 -8.34 12.81
N ARG A 228 3.27 -7.52 12.74
CA ARG A 228 2.65 -6.88 13.90
C ARG A 228 1.17 -7.19 13.93
N TRP A 229 0.71 -7.72 15.07
CA TRP A 229 -0.70 -7.87 15.35
C TRP A 229 -1.41 -6.51 15.38
N GLY A 230 -2.62 -6.47 14.84
CA GLY A 230 -3.54 -5.36 15.09
C GLY A 230 -4.17 -5.45 16.47
N GLU A 231 -4.99 -4.44 16.77
CA GLU A 231 -5.79 -4.42 17.98
C GLU A 231 -6.74 -5.62 18.03
N TRP A 232 -7.00 -6.09 19.23
CA TRP A 232 -8.04 -7.08 19.44
C TRP A 232 -9.40 -6.48 19.13
N ALA A 233 -10.25 -7.25 18.44
CA ALA A 233 -11.66 -6.93 18.38
C ALA A 233 -12.26 -6.93 19.79
N GLU A 234 -13.36 -6.20 19.94
CA GLU A 234 -14.18 -6.28 21.14
C GLU A 234 -14.61 -7.72 21.41
N TRP A 235 -14.81 -8.03 22.69
CA TRP A 235 -15.34 -9.34 23.07
C TRP A 235 -16.73 -9.55 22.47
N GLY A 236 -16.90 -10.66 21.76
CA GLY A 236 -18.20 -11.13 21.30
C GLY A 236 -19.14 -11.42 22.48
N SER A 237 -20.43 -11.51 22.21
CA SER A 237 -21.43 -11.91 23.22
C SER A 237 -21.13 -13.31 23.76
N CYS A 238 -21.58 -13.58 24.99
CA CYS A 238 -21.42 -14.91 25.58
C CYS A 238 -22.19 -15.95 24.75
N SER A 239 -21.57 -17.10 24.47
CA SER A 239 -22.19 -18.19 23.69
C SER A 239 -23.49 -18.74 24.31
N SER A 240 -23.65 -18.59 25.62
CA SER A 240 -24.79 -19.08 26.40
C SER A 240 -25.25 -18.01 27.37
N SER A 241 -26.55 -17.82 27.59
CA SER A 241 -27.06 -16.87 28.59
C SER A 241 -27.00 -17.40 30.03
N CYS A 242 -26.87 -18.72 30.20
CA CYS A 242 -26.77 -19.44 31.47
C CYS A 242 -26.06 -20.79 31.24
N GLY A 243 -25.76 -21.50 32.32
CA GLY A 243 -25.19 -22.86 32.26
C GLY A 243 -23.73 -22.93 31.82
N GLY A 244 -23.05 -21.78 31.73
CA GLY A 244 -21.70 -21.66 31.20
C GLY A 244 -21.67 -21.41 29.70
N GLY A 245 -20.83 -20.47 29.28
CA GLY A 245 -20.52 -20.16 27.90
C GLY A 245 -19.13 -19.54 27.76
N HIS A 246 -18.80 -19.08 26.55
CA HIS A 246 -17.54 -18.40 26.25
C HIS A 246 -17.78 -17.08 25.52
N HIS A 247 -17.00 -16.06 25.87
CA HIS A 247 -16.75 -14.93 24.99
C HIS A 247 -15.57 -15.28 24.09
N GLN A 248 -15.65 -14.88 22.83
CA GLN A 248 -14.54 -14.96 21.88
C GLN A 248 -14.16 -13.56 21.42
N ARG A 249 -12.88 -13.36 21.11
CA ARG A 249 -12.40 -12.21 20.35
C ARG A 249 -11.33 -12.66 19.38
N VAL A 250 -11.19 -11.91 18.30
CA VAL A 250 -10.20 -12.16 17.25
C VAL A 250 -9.38 -10.89 17.02
N ARG A 251 -8.18 -11.05 16.47
CA ARG A 251 -7.37 -9.94 15.96
C ARG A 251 -6.85 -10.28 14.58
N SER A 252 -6.73 -9.26 13.74
CA SER A 252 -6.09 -9.38 12.42
C SER A 252 -4.63 -8.96 12.50
N VAL A 253 -3.82 -9.40 11.53
CA VAL A 253 -2.48 -8.85 11.34
C VAL A 253 -2.62 -7.39 10.87
N ALA A 254 -1.93 -6.46 11.53
CA ALA A 254 -1.89 -5.05 11.12
C ALA A 254 -0.75 -4.76 10.16
N VAL A 255 0.37 -5.46 10.28
CA VAL A 255 1.52 -5.38 9.37
C VAL A 255 2.00 -6.80 9.12
N HIS A 256 2.02 -7.24 7.87
CA HIS A 256 2.58 -8.56 7.53
C HIS A 256 4.11 -8.54 7.60
N SER A 257 4.74 -9.71 7.75
CA SER A 257 6.20 -9.82 7.62
C SER A 257 6.64 -9.62 6.17
N MET A 258 7.85 -9.11 5.98
CA MET A 258 8.50 -8.92 4.67
C MET A 258 10.01 -9.07 4.79
N ASN A 259 10.69 -9.47 3.71
CA ASN A 259 12.17 -9.59 3.60
C ASN A 259 12.80 -10.40 4.75
N GLY A 260 12.29 -11.61 4.97
CA GLY A 260 12.77 -12.49 6.04
C GLY A 260 12.38 -12.07 7.46
N GLY A 261 11.50 -11.07 7.63
CA GLY A 261 10.96 -10.69 8.93
C GLY A 261 10.11 -11.79 9.58
N LYS A 262 9.96 -11.72 10.89
CA LYS A 262 9.27 -12.74 11.70
C LYS A 262 7.76 -12.70 11.47
N GLU A 263 7.19 -13.86 11.18
CA GLU A 263 5.73 -14.05 11.14
C GLU A 263 5.07 -13.78 12.50
N CYS A 264 3.80 -13.36 12.47
CA CYS A 264 3.05 -13.14 13.70
C CYS A 264 2.83 -14.48 14.41
N GLY A 265 3.34 -14.60 15.64
CA GLY A 265 3.09 -15.78 16.47
C GLY A 265 1.62 -15.90 16.90
N LEU A 266 1.18 -17.12 17.21
CA LEU A 266 -0.15 -17.38 17.78
C LEU A 266 -0.33 -16.72 19.17
N PRO A 267 -1.58 -16.42 19.61
CA PRO A 267 -2.85 -16.71 18.94
C PRO A 267 -3.49 -15.49 18.25
N SER A 268 -4.25 -15.76 17.18
CA SER A 268 -5.12 -14.79 16.50
C SER A 268 -6.55 -14.73 17.08
N GLU A 269 -6.89 -15.69 17.95
CA GLU A 269 -8.18 -15.82 18.62
C GLU A 269 -7.97 -16.02 20.13
N GLU A 270 -8.85 -15.44 20.94
CA GLU A 270 -8.87 -15.65 22.38
C GLU A 270 -10.28 -15.98 22.85
N SER A 271 -10.38 -16.91 23.81
CA SER A 271 -11.63 -17.32 24.43
C SER A 271 -11.54 -17.19 25.95
N ARG A 272 -12.61 -16.71 26.58
CA ARG A 272 -12.75 -16.66 28.04
C ARG A 272 -14.15 -17.12 28.49
N PRO A 273 -14.28 -17.78 29.64
CA PRO A 273 -15.58 -18.24 30.14
C PRO A 273 -16.52 -17.09 30.55
N CYS A 274 -17.82 -17.33 30.50
CA CYS A 274 -18.89 -16.42 30.93
C CYS A 274 -20.15 -17.18 31.36
N ASN A 275 -21.07 -16.47 32.04
CA ASN A 275 -22.40 -16.96 32.43
C ASN A 275 -22.41 -18.34 33.12
N GLY A 276 -21.46 -18.58 34.03
CA GLY A 276 -21.32 -19.86 34.74
C GLY A 276 -22.41 -20.19 35.78
N GLY A 277 -23.43 -19.34 35.92
CA GLY A 277 -24.57 -19.62 36.81
C GLY A 277 -25.51 -20.69 36.20
N PRO A 278 -26.22 -21.47 37.03
CA PRO A 278 -27.18 -22.46 36.55
C PRO A 278 -28.30 -21.81 35.75
N CYS A 279 -28.85 -22.53 34.78
CA CYS A 279 -30.06 -22.10 34.08
C CYS A 279 -31.28 -22.27 35.00
N GLU A 280 -32.18 -21.29 35.01
CA GLU A 280 -33.48 -21.46 35.66
C GLU A 280 -34.22 -22.59 34.94
N ALA A 281 -34.59 -23.63 35.68
CA ALA A 281 -35.47 -24.66 35.16
C ALA A 281 -36.79 -23.98 34.79
N ALA A 282 -37.31 -24.26 33.60
CA ALA A 282 -38.63 -23.78 33.19
C ALA A 282 -39.66 -24.32 34.18
N THR A 283 -39.99 -23.54 35.21
CA THR A 283 -41.11 -23.82 36.08
C THR A 283 -42.33 -23.59 35.20
N THR A 284 -42.93 -24.68 34.72
CA THR A 284 -44.29 -24.66 34.17
C THR A 284 -45.20 -24.25 35.32
N THR A 285 -45.33 -22.94 35.54
CA THR A 285 -46.38 -22.39 36.38
C THR A 285 -47.66 -22.72 35.65
N THR A 286 -48.23 -23.86 36.02
CA THR A 286 -49.58 -24.23 35.63
C THR A 286 -50.44 -23.32 36.47
N ASP A 287 -50.67 -22.09 35.99
CA ASP A 287 -51.63 -21.18 36.58
C ASP A 287 -53.00 -21.85 36.46
N VAL A 288 -53.38 -22.62 37.48
CA VAL A 288 -54.76 -23.02 37.70
C VAL A 288 -55.47 -21.73 38.11
N VAL A 289 -56.00 -21.02 37.12
CA VAL A 289 -56.95 -19.94 37.34
C VAL A 289 -58.20 -20.59 37.94
N ALA A 290 -58.27 -20.63 39.27
CA ALA A 290 -59.49 -20.95 39.97
C ALA A 290 -60.44 -19.75 39.83
N THR A 291 -61.32 -19.80 38.83
CA THR A 291 -62.43 -18.86 38.69
C THR A 291 -63.47 -19.14 39.78
N THR A 292 -63.35 -18.46 40.92
CA THR A 292 -64.47 -18.34 41.87
C THR A 292 -65.30 -17.12 41.50
N SER A 293 -66.44 -17.41 40.87
CA SER A 293 -67.52 -16.46 40.63
C SER A 293 -68.21 -16.13 41.96
N THR A 294 -68.05 -14.90 42.43
CA THR A 294 -68.96 -14.33 43.43
C THR A 294 -69.36 -12.93 43.00
N ALA A 295 -70.62 -12.80 42.58
CA ALA A 295 -71.27 -11.54 42.26
C ALA A 295 -71.57 -10.74 43.54
N ALA A 296 -71.33 -9.43 43.51
CA ALA A 296 -71.84 -8.47 44.49
C ALA A 296 -71.99 -7.07 43.84
N PRO A 297 -72.86 -6.19 44.37
CA PRO A 297 -73.75 -5.36 43.57
C PRO A 297 -73.26 -3.94 43.27
N VAL A 298 -73.93 -3.33 42.31
CA VAL A 298 -73.75 -1.95 41.82
C VAL A 298 -74.35 -0.93 42.80
N GLY A 299 -73.58 0.11 43.15
CA GLY A 299 -74.01 1.29 43.92
C GLY A 299 -72.91 2.37 43.98
N PRO A 300 -73.24 3.67 44.15
CA PRO A 300 -72.76 4.70 43.22
C PRO A 300 -71.58 5.58 43.69
N ALA A 301 -70.95 6.18 42.67
CA ALA A 301 -70.07 7.33 42.58
C ALA A 301 -69.72 8.14 43.86
N THR A 302 -68.41 8.28 44.10
CA THR A 302 -67.79 9.57 44.47
C THR A 302 -66.39 9.64 43.86
N ALA A 303 -66.16 10.65 43.03
CA ALA A 303 -64.90 10.88 42.32
C ALA A 303 -63.93 11.66 43.22
N GLY A 304 -62.87 11.00 43.67
CA GLY A 304 -61.67 11.65 44.21
C GLY A 304 -60.71 11.99 43.07
N ILE A 305 -60.64 13.27 42.71
CA ILE A 305 -59.68 13.79 41.73
C ILE A 305 -58.35 14.00 42.46
N SER A 306 -57.33 13.20 42.13
CA SER A 306 -55.94 13.50 42.48
C SER A 306 -55.07 13.49 41.21
N GLN A 307 -55.05 14.69 40.60
CA GLN A 307 -53.96 15.34 39.88
C GLN A 307 -52.99 14.47 39.04
N LEU A 308 -53.26 14.44 37.73
CA LEU A 308 -52.26 14.25 36.69
C LEU A 308 -51.55 15.60 36.43
N LEU A 309 -50.25 15.66 36.69
CA LEU A 309 -49.40 16.78 36.27
C LEU A 309 -49.02 16.62 34.78
N PRO A 310 -49.25 17.63 33.93
CA PRO A 310 -48.88 17.57 32.53
C PRO A 310 -47.39 17.84 32.30
N VAL A 311 -46.86 17.13 31.30
CA VAL A 311 -45.54 17.30 30.68
C VAL A 311 -45.28 18.78 30.37
N LYS A 312 -44.22 19.34 30.96
CA LYS A 312 -43.74 20.69 30.64
C LYS A 312 -43.16 20.70 29.21
N ASN A 313 -43.95 21.25 28.28
CA ASN A 313 -43.45 21.78 27.02
C ASN A 313 -42.59 23.03 27.32
N VAL A 314 -41.27 22.91 27.23
CA VAL A 314 -40.36 24.05 27.26
C VAL A 314 -40.38 24.71 25.88
N ARG A 315 -40.95 25.92 25.79
CA ARG A 315 -40.92 26.76 24.60
C ARG A 315 -39.53 27.40 24.44
N PRO A 316 -38.99 27.53 23.22
CA PRO A 316 -37.75 28.26 22.98
C PRO A 316 -37.98 29.77 23.10
N VAL A 317 -37.09 30.44 23.83
CA VAL A 317 -37.03 31.90 23.96
C VAL A 317 -36.53 32.48 22.63
N ARG A 318 -37.37 33.29 21.97
CA ARG A 318 -36.98 34.14 20.82
C ARG A 318 -36.59 35.54 21.32
N ASN A 319 -35.53 36.10 20.74
CA ASN A 319 -35.16 37.50 20.91
C ASN A 319 -35.74 38.36 19.78
N ARG A 320 -35.85 39.68 20.01
CA ARG A 320 -36.83 40.59 19.40
C ARG A 320 -36.77 40.85 17.87
N ASN A 321 -35.81 40.32 17.11
CA ASN A 321 -35.69 40.57 15.66
C ASN A 321 -35.53 39.32 14.76
N GLY A 322 -36.07 38.15 15.15
CA GLY A 322 -36.63 37.20 14.17
C GLY A 322 -35.77 36.60 13.03
N THR A 323 -34.46 36.31 13.20
CA THR A 323 -33.70 35.47 12.24
C THR A 323 -32.78 34.45 12.93
N PRO A 324 -32.73 33.18 12.49
CA PRO A 324 -31.85 32.16 13.07
C PRO A 324 -30.39 32.28 12.59
N ARG A 325 -29.44 32.20 13.53
CA ARG A 325 -27.98 32.11 13.25
C ARG A 325 -27.61 30.70 12.80
N LEU A 326 -27.17 30.54 11.55
CA LEU A 326 -26.26 29.46 11.17
C LEU A 326 -24.83 29.84 11.62
N ARG A 327 -24.14 28.95 12.33
CA ARG A 327 -22.69 29.00 12.50
C ARG A 327 -22.05 28.14 11.41
N SER A 328 -21.53 28.79 10.38
CA SER A 328 -20.59 28.22 9.42
C SER A 328 -19.34 29.10 9.44
N HIS A 329 -18.23 28.60 9.99
CA HIS A 329 -16.92 29.21 9.83
C HIS A 329 -16.23 28.54 8.63
N LEU A 330 -16.32 29.20 7.47
CA LEU A 330 -15.38 29.03 6.36
C LEU A 330 -14.47 30.27 6.32
N TRP A 331 -13.20 30.01 6.10
CA TRP A 331 -12.12 30.99 6.11
C TRP A 331 -12.14 31.89 4.87
N ALA A 332 -11.68 33.12 5.08
CA ALA A 332 -11.64 34.20 4.11
C ALA A 332 -10.56 34.00 3.02
N LEU A 333 -10.87 34.42 1.78
CA LEU A 333 -9.90 34.90 0.79
C LEU A 333 -10.17 36.39 0.52
N PRO A 334 -9.14 37.23 0.28
CA PRO A 334 -9.31 38.66 0.11
C PRO A 334 -9.65 39.09 -1.32
N LEU A 335 -10.36 40.21 -1.40
CA LEU A 335 -10.73 40.99 -2.58
C LEU A 335 -9.52 41.40 -3.43
N LEU A 336 -9.70 41.37 -4.75
CA LEU A 336 -9.01 42.26 -5.69
C LEU A 336 -10.06 43.00 -6.54
N LEU A 337 -9.87 44.31 -6.63
CA LEU A 337 -10.80 45.31 -7.13
C LEU A 337 -11.17 45.12 -8.62
N ALA A 338 -12.44 45.40 -8.91
CA ALA A 338 -12.92 45.74 -10.24
C ALA A 338 -12.57 47.19 -10.60
N ALA A 339 -12.12 47.42 -11.83
CA ALA A 339 -12.27 48.69 -12.52
C ALA A 339 -12.85 48.41 -13.91
N VAL A 340 -14.16 48.61 -14.02
CA VAL A 340 -14.86 48.76 -15.30
C VAL A 340 -14.88 50.25 -15.60
N ARG A 341 -14.55 50.66 -16.84
CA ARG A 341 -15.34 51.70 -17.52
C ARG A 341 -15.36 51.48 -19.05
N PRO A 342 -16.45 51.92 -19.72
CA PRO A 342 -16.80 51.52 -21.07
C PRO A 342 -16.55 52.62 -22.11
N ALA A 343 -16.28 52.21 -23.35
CA ALA A 343 -16.83 52.71 -24.62
C ALA A 343 -16.23 51.86 -25.74
#